data_AF-A0A368KW17-F1
#
_entry.id   AF-A0A368KW17-F1
#
_cell.length_a   1.000
_cell.length_b   1.000
_cell.length_c   1.000
_cell.angle_alpha   90.00
_cell.angle_beta   90.00
_cell.angle_gamma   90.00
#
_symmetry.space_group_name_H-M   'P 1'
#
loop_
_entity.id
_entity.type
_entity.pdbx_description
1 polymer ?
#
loop_
_entity_poly.entity_id
_entity_poly.type
_entity_poly.pdbx_seq_one_letter_code
_entity_poly.pdbx_strand_id
1 'polypeptide(L)'
;MKLQIKALFEYVRNQITEQHIQDYSPSDPGYHDYVRVWTKLLQSGQIPQQTDFELTEVINLTGWGNPVDYDDPEAFRAYRRFTTCVAWGLISHGQTAEYIRPMNYLAYDLVTDCLPTNHQYFSLVRDLLPSLRDYLNNSQDEVEYPFLTLAALILADRAGDHNEVTRLAIELIEEEANIRHDERFRYGVRHDSQFLFGRTVYEQRQEGWIFWTKGVSNPSKDINVQLILEAFSQMSK
;
A
#
# COMPACT_ATOMS: atom_id res chain seq x y z
N MET A 1 -9.66 -1.81 12.45
CA MET A 1 -9.40 -2.36 11.10
C MET A 1 -10.66 -2.64 10.27
N LYS A 2 -11.51 -3.64 10.58
CA LYS A 2 -12.62 -4.06 9.69
C LYS A 2 -13.62 -2.94 9.35
N LEU A 3 -13.91 -2.06 10.31
CA LEU A 3 -14.79 -0.90 10.09
C LEU A 3 -14.15 0.13 9.15
N GLN A 4 -12.85 0.42 9.31
CA GLN A 4 -12.11 1.34 8.45
C GLN A 4 -12.02 0.84 7.02
N ILE A 5 -11.74 -0.45 6.82
CA ILE A 5 -11.72 -1.08 5.49
C ILE A 5 -13.09 -1.03 4.84
N LYS A 6 -14.15 -1.33 5.60
CA LYS A 6 -15.52 -1.24 5.09
C LYS A 6 -15.85 0.18 4.63
N ALA A 7 -15.49 1.20 5.41
CA ALA A 7 -15.70 2.61 5.04
C ALA A 7 -14.91 2.99 3.77
N LEU A 8 -13.64 2.58 3.68
CA LEU A 8 -12.84 2.77 2.47
C LEU A 8 -13.49 2.08 1.26
N PHE A 9 -13.92 0.84 1.42
CA PHE A 9 -14.52 0.03 0.37
C PHE A 9 -15.82 0.65 -0.15
N GLU A 10 -16.72 1.06 0.75
CA GLU A 10 -17.96 1.76 0.38
C GLU A 10 -17.64 3.04 -0.40
N TYR A 11 -16.65 3.81 0.03
CA TYR A 11 -16.22 5.01 -0.66
C TYR A 11 -15.69 4.70 -2.07
N VAL A 12 -14.67 3.84 -2.20
CA VAL A 12 -14.02 3.58 -3.52
C VAL A 12 -14.97 2.89 -4.49
N ARG A 13 -15.87 2.03 -3.99
CA ARG A 13 -16.89 1.36 -4.81
C ARG A 13 -17.83 2.39 -5.46
N ASN A 14 -18.18 3.44 -4.74
CA ASN A 14 -19.03 4.52 -5.26
C ASN A 14 -18.30 5.45 -6.25
N GLN A 15 -16.99 5.30 -6.44
CA GLN A 15 -16.21 6.08 -7.40
C GLN A 15 -16.01 5.35 -8.73
N ILE A 16 -16.46 4.10 -8.84
CA ILE A 16 -16.26 3.30 -10.04
C ILE A 16 -17.58 2.81 -10.65
N THR A 17 -17.53 2.53 -11.95
CA THR A 17 -18.64 1.98 -12.73
C THR A 17 -18.24 0.65 -13.35
N GLU A 18 -19.21 -0.09 -13.89
CA GLU A 18 -18.91 -1.28 -14.69
C GLU A 18 -18.07 -0.96 -15.92
N GLN A 19 -18.20 0.25 -16.48
CA GLN A 19 -17.39 0.71 -17.60
C GLN A 19 -15.91 0.81 -17.21
N HIS A 20 -15.60 1.37 -16.04
CA HIS A 20 -14.20 1.40 -15.56
C HIS A 20 -13.62 -0.02 -15.43
N ILE A 21 -14.44 -1.00 -15.01
CA ILE A 21 -14.00 -2.40 -14.94
C ILE A 21 -13.73 -2.94 -16.34
N GLN A 22 -14.60 -2.68 -17.32
CA GLN A 22 -14.40 -3.11 -18.70
C GLN A 22 -13.15 -2.48 -19.34
N ASP A 23 -12.92 -1.20 -19.08
CA ASP A 23 -11.84 -0.43 -19.70
C ASP A 23 -10.47 -0.75 -19.11
N TYR A 24 -10.41 -1.03 -17.80
CA TYR A 24 -9.14 -1.14 -17.07
C TYR A 24 -8.83 -2.53 -16.53
N SER A 25 -9.76 -3.48 -16.58
CA SER A 25 -9.41 -4.88 -16.28
C SER A 25 -8.41 -5.37 -17.34
N PRO A 26 -7.36 -6.11 -16.94
CA PRO A 26 -6.40 -6.68 -17.86
C PRO A 26 -7.07 -7.47 -18.98
N SER A 27 -6.69 -7.19 -20.23
CA SER A 27 -7.18 -7.91 -21.40
C SER A 27 -6.34 -9.16 -21.61
N ASP A 28 -6.77 -10.31 -21.08
CA ASP A 28 -6.16 -11.60 -21.40
C ASP A 28 -7.11 -12.43 -22.28
N PRO A 29 -6.70 -12.81 -23.51
CA PRO A 29 -7.45 -13.74 -24.38
C PRO A 29 -7.79 -15.09 -23.73
N GLY A 30 -7.09 -15.49 -22.67
CA GLY A 30 -7.35 -16.71 -21.90
C GLY A 30 -8.35 -16.58 -20.74
N TYR A 31 -8.70 -15.36 -20.33
CA TYR A 31 -9.44 -15.12 -19.08
C TYR A 31 -10.52 -14.05 -19.21
N HIS A 32 -11.59 -14.36 -19.96
CA HIS A 32 -12.82 -13.54 -20.04
C HIS A 32 -13.53 -13.29 -18.69
N ASP A 33 -13.03 -13.89 -17.61
CA ASP A 33 -13.70 -13.94 -16.32
C ASP A 33 -13.36 -12.75 -15.40
N TYR A 34 -12.30 -11.97 -15.67
CA TYR A 34 -11.93 -10.81 -14.85
C TYR A 34 -13.04 -9.77 -14.76
N VAL A 35 -13.51 -9.28 -15.92
CA VAL A 35 -14.61 -8.29 -15.97
C VAL A 35 -15.84 -8.83 -15.26
N ARG A 36 -16.16 -10.11 -15.44
CA ARG A 36 -17.31 -10.76 -14.79
C ARG A 36 -17.16 -10.80 -13.27
N VAL A 37 -16.01 -11.21 -12.75
CA VAL A 37 -15.73 -11.34 -11.31
C VAL A 37 -15.77 -9.96 -10.64
N TRP A 38 -15.06 -8.98 -11.20
CA TRP A 38 -14.98 -7.64 -10.63
C TRP A 38 -16.31 -6.88 -10.74
N THR A 39 -17.08 -7.08 -11.81
CA THR A 39 -18.44 -6.54 -11.93
C THR A 39 -19.36 -7.12 -10.86
N LYS A 40 -19.30 -8.44 -10.60
CA LYS A 40 -20.08 -9.06 -9.51
C LYS A 40 -19.69 -8.51 -8.14
N LEU A 41 -18.40 -8.24 -7.91
CA LEU A 41 -17.91 -7.66 -6.66
C LEU A 41 -18.44 -6.22 -6.47
N LEU A 42 -18.40 -5.40 -7.54
CA LEU A 42 -19.00 -4.07 -7.55
C LEU A 42 -20.49 -4.12 -7.20
N GLN A 43 -21.25 -5.01 -7.85
CA GLN A 43 -22.70 -5.15 -7.64
C GLN A 43 -23.04 -5.68 -6.23
N SER A 44 -22.33 -6.69 -5.74
CA SER A 44 -22.61 -7.31 -4.44
C SER A 44 -22.33 -6.38 -3.27
N GLY A 45 -21.33 -5.50 -3.41
CA GLY A 45 -20.88 -4.65 -2.31
C GLY A 45 -20.29 -5.42 -1.15
N GLN A 46 -19.79 -6.63 -1.41
CA GLN A 46 -19.16 -7.47 -0.41
C GLN A 46 -17.70 -7.70 -0.78
N ILE A 47 -16.82 -7.50 0.19
CA ILE A 47 -15.41 -7.86 0.09
C ILE A 47 -15.31 -9.41 0.13
N PRO A 48 -14.63 -10.04 -0.82
CA PRO A 48 -14.37 -11.49 -0.78
C PRO A 48 -13.57 -11.89 0.46
N GLN A 49 -13.79 -13.10 0.96
CA GLN A 49 -13.08 -13.64 2.13
C GLN A 49 -11.94 -14.60 1.76
N GLN A 50 -11.93 -15.05 0.51
CA GLN A 50 -10.95 -16.00 -0.04
C GLN A 50 -10.38 -15.43 -1.34
N THR A 51 -9.15 -15.80 -1.63
CA THR A 51 -8.49 -15.49 -2.90
C THR A 51 -8.92 -16.49 -3.98
N ASP A 52 -9.00 -16.01 -5.20
CA ASP A 52 -9.01 -16.81 -6.42
C ASP A 52 -8.06 -16.14 -7.43
N PHE A 53 -7.77 -16.84 -8.54
CA PHE A 53 -6.81 -16.37 -9.53
C PHE A 53 -7.27 -15.05 -10.18
N GLU A 54 -8.56 -14.94 -10.52
CA GLU A 54 -9.12 -13.75 -11.15
C GLU A 54 -9.07 -12.50 -10.26
N LEU A 55 -9.14 -12.66 -8.94
CA LEU A 55 -8.96 -11.57 -8.00
C LEU A 55 -7.49 -11.16 -7.88
N THR A 56 -6.60 -12.12 -7.64
CA THR A 56 -5.20 -11.82 -7.34
C THR A 56 -4.43 -11.32 -8.56
N GLU A 57 -4.69 -11.89 -9.75
CA GLU A 57 -4.07 -11.47 -11.00
C GLU A 57 -4.46 -10.03 -11.35
N VAL A 58 -5.74 -9.67 -11.23
CA VAL A 58 -6.21 -8.31 -11.50
C VAL A 58 -5.66 -7.31 -10.49
N ILE A 59 -5.62 -7.65 -9.19
CA ILE A 59 -4.97 -6.81 -8.17
C ILE A 59 -3.51 -6.56 -8.53
N ASN A 60 -2.79 -7.61 -8.94
CA ASN A 60 -1.38 -7.51 -9.28
C ASN A 60 -1.16 -6.66 -10.55
N LEU A 61 -1.82 -6.99 -11.66
CA LEU A 61 -1.64 -6.30 -12.94
C LEU A 61 -2.10 -4.84 -12.88
N THR A 62 -3.23 -4.55 -12.24
CA THR A 62 -3.74 -3.17 -12.10
C THR A 62 -2.77 -2.31 -11.32
N GLY A 63 -2.20 -2.83 -10.24
CA GLY A 63 -1.25 -2.06 -9.44
C GLY A 63 0.10 -1.83 -10.15
N TRP A 64 0.42 -2.50 -11.26
CA TRP A 64 1.58 -2.16 -12.09
C TRP A 64 1.34 -0.99 -13.04
N GLY A 65 0.09 -0.76 -13.45
CA GLY A 65 -0.27 0.33 -14.35
C GLY A 65 0.05 1.71 -13.75
N ASN A 66 0.53 2.62 -14.60
CA ASN A 66 0.76 4.02 -14.22
C ASN A 66 -0.39 4.88 -14.76
N PRO A 67 -1.11 5.65 -13.92
CA PRO A 67 -2.27 6.41 -14.36
C PRO A 67 -2.04 7.34 -15.56
N VAL A 68 -0.82 7.86 -15.73
CA VAL A 68 -0.51 8.78 -16.84
C VAL A 68 -0.46 8.10 -18.21
N ASP A 69 -0.42 6.77 -18.25
CA ASP A 69 -0.38 5.98 -19.48
C ASP A 69 -1.78 5.67 -20.03
N TYR A 70 -2.84 6.10 -19.33
CA TYR A 70 -4.25 5.87 -19.69
C TYR A 70 -4.94 7.16 -20.14
N ASP A 71 -5.93 7.03 -21.04
CA ASP A 71 -6.68 8.17 -21.60
C ASP A 71 -7.41 9.00 -20.52
N ASP A 72 -7.90 8.34 -19.47
CA ASP A 72 -8.46 8.98 -18.27
C ASP A 72 -7.69 8.51 -17.02
N PRO A 73 -6.68 9.28 -16.58
CA PRO A 73 -5.88 8.94 -15.40
C PRO A 73 -6.69 8.88 -14.11
N GLU A 74 -7.72 9.71 -13.93
CA GLU A 74 -8.51 9.70 -12.69
C GLU A 74 -9.46 8.50 -12.63
N ALA A 75 -10.06 8.12 -13.76
CA ALA A 75 -10.88 6.92 -13.83
C ALA A 75 -10.04 5.66 -13.57
N PHE A 76 -8.83 5.57 -14.14
CA PHE A 76 -7.90 4.48 -13.81
C PHE A 76 -7.49 4.48 -12.33
N ARG A 77 -7.18 5.65 -11.73
CA ARG A 77 -6.91 5.74 -10.29
C ARG A 77 -8.10 5.26 -9.46
N ALA A 78 -9.33 5.62 -9.84
CA ALA A 78 -10.51 5.15 -9.13
C ALA A 78 -10.62 3.61 -9.16
N TYR A 79 -10.36 3.00 -10.32
CA TYR A 79 -10.30 1.55 -10.48
C TYR A 79 -9.17 0.91 -9.65
N ARG A 80 -7.95 1.47 -9.69
CA ARG A 80 -6.82 0.97 -8.88
C ARG A 80 -7.08 1.09 -7.39
N ARG A 81 -7.66 2.20 -6.91
CA ARG A 81 -8.08 2.35 -5.50
C ARG A 81 -9.10 1.27 -5.10
N PHE A 82 -10.00 0.90 -6.00
CA PHE A 82 -10.96 -0.18 -5.78
C PHE A 82 -10.27 -1.54 -5.65
N THR A 83 -9.40 -1.91 -6.58
CA THR A 83 -8.67 -3.20 -6.53
C THR A 83 -7.75 -3.27 -5.30
N THR A 84 -7.03 -2.20 -4.98
CA THR A 84 -6.17 -2.10 -3.79
C THR A 84 -6.99 -2.20 -2.50
N CYS A 85 -8.18 -1.59 -2.44
CA CYS A 85 -9.06 -1.73 -1.27
C CYS A 85 -9.56 -3.17 -1.08
N VAL A 86 -9.87 -3.88 -2.17
CA VAL A 86 -10.26 -5.30 -2.11
C VAL A 86 -9.10 -6.15 -1.59
N ALA A 87 -7.86 -5.88 -2.02
CA ALA A 87 -6.67 -6.56 -1.52
C ALA A 87 -6.51 -6.40 0.01
N TRP A 88 -6.63 -5.17 0.53
CA TRP A 88 -6.62 -4.93 1.98
C TRP A 88 -7.79 -5.59 2.70
N GLY A 89 -8.95 -5.66 2.04
CA GLY A 89 -10.11 -6.41 2.49
C GLY A 89 -9.82 -7.90 2.71
N LEU A 90 -9.22 -8.55 1.72
CA LEU A 90 -8.79 -9.96 1.81
C LEU A 90 -7.78 -10.17 2.95
N ILE A 91 -6.79 -9.29 3.09
CA ILE A 91 -5.80 -9.34 4.18
C ILE A 91 -6.50 -9.24 5.55
N SER A 92 -7.51 -8.37 5.66
CA SER A 92 -8.28 -8.22 6.91
C SER A 92 -9.16 -9.43 7.27
N HIS A 93 -9.35 -10.33 6.30
CA HIS A 93 -10.00 -11.63 6.45
C HIS A 93 -9.00 -12.76 6.73
N GLY A 94 -7.72 -12.46 6.91
CA GLY A 94 -6.67 -13.41 7.29
C GLY A 94 -5.95 -14.04 6.09
N GLN A 95 -6.12 -13.52 4.88
CA GLN A 95 -5.32 -13.93 3.72
C GLN A 95 -3.93 -13.29 3.80
N THR A 96 -2.87 -14.05 3.48
CA THR A 96 -1.50 -13.54 3.48
C THR A 96 -1.24 -12.65 2.27
N ALA A 97 -0.47 -11.58 2.45
CA ALA A 97 -0.14 -10.66 1.36
C ALA A 97 0.64 -11.34 0.22
N GLU A 98 1.46 -12.35 0.52
CA GLU A 98 2.23 -13.14 -0.46
C GLU A 98 1.34 -13.74 -1.57
N TYR A 99 0.12 -14.18 -1.23
CA TYR A 99 -0.82 -14.77 -2.19
C TYR A 99 -1.68 -13.73 -2.91
N ILE A 100 -1.59 -12.46 -2.55
CA ILE A 100 -2.39 -11.37 -3.11
C ILE A 100 -1.50 -10.42 -3.91
N ARG A 101 -0.61 -9.73 -3.20
CA ARG A 101 0.35 -8.75 -3.69
C ARG A 101 1.20 -8.32 -2.48
N PRO A 102 2.54 -8.22 -2.58
CA PRO A 102 3.37 -7.91 -1.42
C PRO A 102 3.00 -6.55 -0.80
N MET A 103 3.11 -6.44 0.53
CA MET A 103 2.56 -5.28 1.25
C MET A 103 3.28 -3.98 0.90
N ASN A 104 4.58 -4.03 0.61
CA ASN A 104 5.31 -2.82 0.18
C ASN A 104 4.70 -2.23 -1.11
N TYR A 105 4.09 -3.04 -1.98
CA TYR A 105 3.35 -2.56 -3.15
C TYR A 105 1.97 -2.02 -2.76
N LEU A 106 1.21 -2.76 -1.95
CA LEU A 106 -0.12 -2.32 -1.53
C LEU A 106 -0.08 -1.01 -0.72
N ALA A 107 0.93 -0.84 0.14
CA ALA A 107 1.18 0.39 0.88
C ALA A 107 1.60 1.52 -0.07
N TYR A 108 2.42 1.21 -1.08
CA TYR A 108 2.83 2.18 -2.10
C TYR A 108 1.65 2.68 -2.93
N ASP A 109 0.74 1.78 -3.31
CA ASP A 109 -0.47 2.10 -4.07
C ASP A 109 -1.35 3.07 -3.28
N LEU A 110 -1.55 2.83 -1.97
CA LEU A 110 -2.25 3.75 -1.07
C LEU A 110 -1.62 5.14 -1.07
N VAL A 111 -0.30 5.26 -0.97
CA VAL A 111 0.38 6.57 -0.97
C VAL A 111 0.27 7.28 -2.32
N THR A 112 0.41 6.53 -3.41
CA THR A 112 0.48 7.07 -4.77
C THR A 112 -0.88 7.55 -5.26
N ASP A 113 -1.96 6.85 -4.90
CA ASP A 113 -3.33 7.24 -5.29
C ASP A 113 -4.00 8.21 -4.32
N CYS A 114 -3.34 8.51 -3.20
CA CYS A 114 -3.81 9.45 -2.20
C CYS A 114 -3.41 10.89 -2.57
N LEU A 115 -4.14 11.43 -3.55
CA LEU A 115 -3.96 12.79 -4.03
C LEU A 115 -4.51 13.81 -3.00
N PRO A 116 -3.81 14.93 -2.73
CA PRO A 116 -4.27 15.95 -1.78
C PRO A 116 -5.64 16.56 -2.12
N THR A 117 -6.03 16.54 -3.39
CA THR A 117 -7.32 17.04 -3.88
C THR A 117 -8.50 16.11 -3.55
N ASN A 118 -8.24 14.85 -3.23
CA ASN A 118 -9.26 13.91 -2.80
C ASN A 118 -9.27 13.77 -1.26
N HIS A 119 -9.77 14.81 -0.59
CA HIS A 119 -9.77 14.90 0.87
C HIS A 119 -10.45 13.72 1.57
N GLN A 120 -11.53 13.19 0.99
CA GLN A 120 -12.26 12.07 1.61
C GLN A 120 -11.45 10.77 1.54
N TYR A 121 -10.89 10.43 0.37
CA TYR A 121 -10.01 9.26 0.26
C TYR A 121 -8.78 9.42 1.17
N PHE A 122 -8.19 10.61 1.19
CA PHE A 122 -7.04 10.92 2.04
C PHE A 122 -7.32 10.67 3.52
N SER A 123 -8.45 11.16 4.04
CA SER A 123 -8.86 10.92 5.43
C SER A 123 -9.06 9.42 5.71
N LEU A 124 -9.77 8.71 4.83
CA LEU A 124 -10.05 7.29 5.02
C LEU A 124 -8.78 6.44 5.03
N VAL A 125 -7.82 6.73 4.15
CA VAL A 125 -6.53 6.03 4.12
C VAL A 125 -5.72 6.32 5.37
N ARG A 126 -5.68 7.59 5.83
CA ARG A 126 -4.98 7.94 7.07
C ARG A 126 -5.54 7.25 8.31
N ASP A 127 -6.87 7.09 8.39
CA ASP A 127 -7.51 6.37 9.49
C ASP A 127 -7.28 4.85 9.41
N LEU A 128 -7.10 4.33 8.19
CA LEU A 128 -6.92 2.90 7.93
C LEU A 128 -5.50 2.43 8.28
N LEU A 129 -4.46 3.18 7.92
CA LEU A 129 -3.06 2.74 8.02
C LEU A 129 -2.65 2.29 9.44
N PRO A 130 -2.93 3.06 10.53
CA PRO A 130 -2.58 2.62 11.89
C PRO A 130 -3.27 1.30 12.26
N SER A 131 -4.55 1.16 11.89
CA SER A 131 -5.33 -0.06 12.12
C SER A 131 -4.78 -1.28 11.39
N LEU A 132 -4.31 -1.11 10.15
CA LEU A 132 -3.69 -2.19 9.37
C LEU A 132 -2.34 -2.59 9.98
N ARG A 133 -1.51 -1.60 10.29
CA ARG A 133 -0.20 -1.80 10.93
C ARG A 133 -0.34 -2.58 12.23
N ASP A 134 -1.21 -2.15 13.12
CA ASP A 134 -1.41 -2.81 14.41
C ASP A 134 -1.90 -4.26 14.24
N TYR A 135 -2.79 -4.50 13.28
CA TYR A 135 -3.25 -5.86 12.98
C TYR A 135 -2.09 -6.75 12.50
N LEU A 136 -1.28 -6.26 11.56
CA LEU A 136 -0.21 -7.04 10.95
C LEU A 136 0.97 -7.26 11.90
N ASN A 137 1.35 -6.24 12.68
CA ASN A 137 2.37 -6.38 13.71
C ASN A 137 1.99 -7.48 14.72
N ASN A 138 0.72 -7.57 15.09
CA ASN A 138 0.21 -8.63 15.98
C ASN A 138 0.10 -10.01 15.31
N SER A 139 -0.02 -10.08 13.98
CA SER A 139 -0.05 -11.35 13.26
C SER A 139 1.32 -12.04 13.20
N GLN A 140 2.40 -11.28 13.40
CA GLN A 140 3.80 -11.72 13.46
C GLN A 140 4.38 -12.44 12.22
N ASP A 141 3.62 -12.59 11.13
CA ASP A 141 4.02 -13.34 9.94
C ASP A 141 4.42 -12.44 8.75
N GLU A 142 4.31 -11.11 8.91
CA GLU A 142 4.26 -10.19 7.77
C GLU A 142 5.41 -9.15 7.80
N VAL A 143 6.59 -9.51 7.29
CA VAL A 143 7.85 -8.74 7.42
C VAL A 143 7.86 -7.34 6.78
N GLU A 144 6.97 -7.06 5.83
CA GLU A 144 6.93 -5.76 5.15
C GLU A 144 5.92 -4.78 5.79
N TYR A 145 5.30 -5.13 6.93
CA TYR A 145 4.38 -4.21 7.62
C TYR A 145 4.96 -2.81 7.92
N PRO A 146 6.28 -2.59 8.15
CA PRO A 146 6.79 -1.23 8.38
C PRO A 146 6.64 -0.30 7.16
N PHE A 147 6.39 -0.82 5.96
CA PHE A 147 6.00 0.02 4.82
C PHE A 147 4.66 0.73 5.04
N LEU A 148 3.78 0.22 5.90
CA LEU A 148 2.57 0.95 6.33
C LEU A 148 2.91 2.13 7.23
N THR A 149 3.90 1.98 8.11
CA THR A 149 4.39 3.07 8.96
C THR A 149 5.08 4.14 8.10
N LEU A 150 5.89 3.74 7.12
CA LEU A 150 6.43 4.67 6.13
C LEU A 150 5.33 5.39 5.33
N ALA A 151 4.32 4.66 4.86
CA ALA A 151 3.16 5.24 4.17
C ALA A 151 2.44 6.27 5.05
N ALA A 152 2.19 5.93 6.32
CA ALA A 152 1.56 6.82 7.28
C ALA A 152 2.41 8.08 7.50
N LEU A 153 3.74 7.94 7.61
CA LEU A 153 4.67 9.05 7.78
C LEU A 153 4.62 10.01 6.59
N ILE A 154 4.62 9.49 5.36
CA ILE A 154 4.50 10.32 4.14
C ILE A 154 3.15 11.04 4.11
N LEU A 155 2.05 10.36 4.44
CA LEU A 155 0.73 11.00 4.49
C LEU A 155 0.61 12.00 5.65
N ALA A 156 1.32 11.79 6.77
CA ALA A 156 1.45 12.74 7.87
C ALA A 156 2.07 14.05 7.39
N ASP A 157 3.21 13.97 6.70
CA ASP A 157 3.91 15.12 6.13
C ASP A 157 3.05 15.89 5.12
N ARG A 158 2.36 15.18 4.22
CA ARG A 158 1.45 15.80 3.23
C ARG A 158 0.29 16.56 3.87
N ALA A 159 -0.09 16.26 5.10
CA ALA A 159 -1.10 17.01 5.84
C ALA A 159 -0.50 18.15 6.69
N GLY A 160 0.82 18.32 6.71
CA GLY A 160 1.51 19.27 7.57
C GLY A 160 1.57 18.85 9.04
N ASP A 161 1.37 17.57 9.36
CA ASP A 161 1.37 17.05 10.73
C ASP A 161 2.77 16.62 11.17
N HIS A 162 3.64 17.60 11.44
CA HIS A 162 5.05 17.35 11.77
C HIS A 162 5.26 16.59 13.09
N ASN A 163 4.32 16.68 14.03
CA ASN A 163 4.37 15.91 15.27
C ASN A 163 4.16 14.43 14.98
N GLU A 164 3.18 14.12 14.14
CA GLU A 164 2.90 12.75 13.74
C GLU A 164 4.02 12.16 12.88
N VAL A 165 4.63 12.94 11.98
CA VAL A 165 5.84 12.54 11.24
C VAL A 165 6.96 12.12 12.19
N THR A 166 7.20 12.92 13.24
CA THR A 166 8.26 12.63 14.23
C THR A 166 7.95 11.35 15.02
N ARG A 167 6.70 11.18 15.45
CA ARG A 167 6.26 9.97 16.17
C ARG A 167 6.43 8.72 15.29
N LEU A 168 5.95 8.78 14.05
CA LEU A 168 6.03 7.66 13.10
C LEU A 168 7.47 7.36 12.67
N ALA A 169 8.37 8.35 12.66
CA ALA A 169 9.78 8.13 12.38
C ALA A 169 10.44 7.26 13.46
N ILE A 170 10.13 7.50 14.73
CA ILE A 170 10.61 6.67 15.85
C ILE A 170 10.07 5.25 15.69
N GLU A 171 8.76 5.09 15.48
CA GLU A 171 8.13 3.79 15.29
C GLU A 171 8.76 3.02 14.11
N LEU A 172 8.98 3.68 12.98
CA LEU A 172 9.55 3.03 11.80
C LEU A 172 10.96 2.48 12.05
N ILE A 173 11.80 3.23 12.79
CA ILE A 173 13.15 2.79 13.15
C ILE A 173 13.09 1.58 14.09
N GLU A 174 12.21 1.61 15.09
CA GLU A 174 12.03 0.50 16.04
C GLU A 174 11.49 -0.75 15.35
N GLU A 175 10.49 -0.61 14.48
CA GLU A 175 9.90 -1.70 13.71
C GLU A 175 10.92 -2.35 12.75
N GLU A 176 11.70 -1.53 12.04
CA GLU A 176 12.77 -2.03 11.16
C GLU A 176 13.84 -2.78 11.94
N ALA A 177 14.29 -2.22 13.08
CA ALA A 177 15.29 -2.86 13.93
C ALA A 177 14.78 -4.20 14.47
N ASN A 178 13.52 -4.26 14.92
CA ASN A 178 12.90 -5.49 15.40
C ASN A 178 12.91 -6.57 14.32
N ILE A 179 12.52 -6.24 13.09
CA ILE A 179 12.51 -7.19 11.97
C ILE A 179 13.94 -7.58 11.54
N ARG A 180 14.89 -6.65 11.58
CA ARG A 180 16.30 -6.92 11.26
C ARG A 180 16.91 -7.92 12.23
N HIS A 181 16.56 -7.84 13.52
CA HIS A 181 17.11 -8.67 14.57
C HIS A 181 16.31 -9.94 14.87
N ASP A 182 15.14 -10.10 14.26
CA ASP A 182 14.31 -11.29 14.45
C ASP A 182 14.89 -12.52 13.72
N GLU A 183 15.24 -13.55 14.50
CA GLU A 183 15.84 -14.79 14.01
C GLU A 183 14.92 -15.58 13.06
N ARG A 184 13.59 -15.41 13.17
CA ARG A 184 12.62 -16.07 12.29
C ARG A 184 12.84 -15.71 10.83
N PHE A 185 13.30 -14.49 10.58
CA PHE A 185 13.49 -13.96 9.24
C PHE A 185 14.96 -14.06 8.77
N ARG A 186 15.84 -14.71 9.54
CA ARG A 186 17.30 -14.74 9.30
C ARG A 186 17.71 -15.26 7.91
N TYR A 187 16.96 -16.20 7.32
CA TYR A 187 17.27 -16.78 6.01
C TYR A 187 16.73 -15.95 4.82
N GLY A 188 15.88 -14.96 5.09
CA GLY A 188 15.34 -14.03 4.09
C GLY A 188 15.98 -12.63 4.16
N VAL A 189 17.04 -12.43 4.96
CA VAL A 189 17.75 -11.14 5.04
C VAL A 189 18.85 -11.11 4.00
N ARG A 190 18.85 -10.08 3.17
CA ARG A 190 20.09 -9.60 2.58
C ARG A 190 20.72 -8.65 3.60
N HIS A 191 21.73 -9.11 4.34
CA HIS A 191 22.37 -8.30 5.40
C HIS A 191 23.16 -7.11 4.84
N ASP A 192 23.36 -7.07 3.52
CA ASP A 192 24.01 -6.03 2.73
C ASP A 192 23.06 -4.93 2.26
N SER A 193 21.73 -5.11 2.34
CA SER A 193 20.75 -4.12 1.89
C SER A 193 20.33 -3.14 2.99
N GLN A 194 20.11 -1.91 2.53
CA GLN A 194 19.92 -0.73 3.35
C GLN A 194 18.47 -0.69 3.87
N PHE A 195 18.29 -0.46 5.18
CA PHE A 195 17.01 -0.25 5.87
C PHE A 195 15.86 -1.19 5.40
N LEU A 196 14.63 -0.68 5.19
CA LEU A 196 13.43 -1.46 4.83
C LEU A 196 13.57 -2.37 3.60
N PHE A 197 14.46 -2.05 2.64
CA PHE A 197 14.58 -2.83 1.40
C PHE A 197 15.40 -4.11 1.56
N GLY A 198 16.03 -4.33 2.72
CA GLY A 198 16.71 -5.59 2.98
C GLY A 198 15.81 -6.81 3.12
N ARG A 199 14.49 -6.59 3.01
CA ARG A 199 13.42 -7.57 3.23
C ARG A 199 12.41 -7.66 2.08
N THR A 200 12.54 -6.85 1.03
CA THR A 200 11.55 -6.80 -0.07
C THR A 200 11.97 -7.64 -1.26
N VAL A 201 10.97 -8.18 -1.96
CA VAL A 201 11.14 -8.95 -3.20
C VAL A 201 11.65 -8.03 -4.34
N TYR A 202 12.87 -8.28 -4.83
CA TYR A 202 13.49 -7.74 -6.05
C TYR A 202 13.69 -6.22 -6.20
N GLU A 203 14.00 -5.43 -5.16
CA GLU A 203 14.29 -3.96 -5.27
C GLU A 203 13.20 -3.14 -6.02
N GLN A 204 12.05 -3.77 -6.30
CA GLN A 204 10.96 -3.21 -7.08
C GLN A 204 10.22 -2.19 -6.21
N ARG A 205 9.78 -1.09 -6.82
CA ARG A 205 9.23 0.12 -6.15
C ARG A 205 10.20 0.90 -5.27
N GLN A 206 11.48 0.50 -5.15
CA GLN A 206 12.48 1.23 -4.38
C GLN A 206 12.59 2.69 -4.81
N GLU A 207 12.68 2.97 -6.11
CA GLU A 207 12.75 4.34 -6.64
C GLU A 207 11.53 5.18 -6.27
N GLY A 208 10.33 4.58 -6.31
CA GLY A 208 9.10 5.25 -5.93
C GLY A 208 9.06 5.63 -4.46
N TRP A 209 9.49 4.71 -3.59
CA TRP A 209 9.60 4.99 -2.16
C TRP A 209 10.69 6.02 -1.85
N ILE A 210 11.85 5.94 -2.50
CA ILE A 210 12.90 6.97 -2.42
C ILE A 210 12.35 8.34 -2.82
N PHE A 211 11.59 8.41 -3.93
CA PHE A 211 10.97 9.65 -4.39
C PHE A 211 10.05 10.24 -3.31
N TRP A 212 9.16 9.43 -2.74
CA TRP A 212 8.24 9.91 -1.71
C TRP A 212 8.95 10.31 -0.43
N THR A 213 9.91 9.52 0.04
CA THR A 213 10.64 9.81 1.27
C THR A 213 11.50 11.07 1.14
N LYS A 214 12.14 11.31 -0.02
CA LYS A 214 12.89 12.56 -0.29
C LYS A 214 12.02 13.81 -0.22
N GLY A 215 10.71 13.67 -0.44
CA GLY A 215 9.75 14.78 -0.33
C GLY A 215 9.33 15.12 1.10
N VAL A 216 9.65 14.29 2.10
CA VAL A 216 9.26 14.52 3.49
C VAL A 216 10.02 15.69 4.09
N SER A 217 9.29 16.61 4.73
CA SER A 217 9.87 17.79 5.38
C SER A 217 10.37 17.49 6.79
N ASN A 218 11.50 18.09 7.18
CA ASN A 218 12.03 18.02 8.55
C ASN A 218 12.32 19.43 9.14
N PRO A 219 11.30 20.28 9.31
CA PRO A 219 11.50 21.66 9.77
C PRO A 219 12.07 21.73 11.20
N SER A 220 11.69 20.78 12.05
CA SER A 220 12.15 20.69 13.45
C SER A 220 13.56 20.13 13.58
N LYS A 221 14.18 19.66 12.49
CA LYS A 221 15.47 18.96 12.48
C LYS A 221 15.48 17.78 13.46
N ASP A 222 14.38 17.03 13.50
CA ASP A 222 14.30 15.83 14.31
C ASP A 222 15.31 14.79 13.80
N ILE A 223 16.01 14.16 14.73
CA ILE A 223 17.10 13.23 14.41
C ILE A 223 16.58 11.94 13.79
N ASN A 224 15.42 11.44 14.20
CA ASN A 224 14.85 10.19 13.69
C ASN A 224 14.36 10.38 12.26
N VAL A 225 13.68 11.50 11.99
CA VAL A 225 13.29 11.88 10.63
C VAL A 225 14.55 12.01 9.76
N GLN A 226 15.60 12.67 10.25
CA GLN A 226 16.85 12.84 9.52
C GLN A 226 17.53 11.49 9.20
N LEU A 227 17.57 10.56 10.15
CA LEU A 227 18.13 9.22 9.94
C LEU A 227 17.40 8.45 8.83
N ILE A 228 16.07 8.52 8.78
CA ILE A 228 15.28 7.91 7.70
C ILE A 228 15.64 8.55 6.35
N LEU A 229 15.66 9.89 6.27
CA LEU A 229 15.99 10.60 5.02
C LEU A 229 17.40 10.24 4.52
N GLU A 230 18.37 10.14 5.42
CA GLU A 230 19.74 9.74 5.11
C GLU A 230 19.82 8.29 4.63
N ALA A 231 19.12 7.37 5.28
CA ALA A 231 19.05 5.97 4.87
C ALA A 231 18.54 5.85 3.42
N PHE A 232 17.41 6.49 3.09
CA PHE A 232 16.86 6.48 1.73
C PHE A 232 17.73 7.22 0.70
N SER A 233 18.50 8.22 1.13
CA SER A 233 19.43 8.94 0.26
C SER A 233 20.64 8.11 -0.13
N GLN A 234 21.11 7.22 0.76
CA GLN A 234 22.22 6.30 0.48
C GLN A 234 21.84 5.21 -0.53
N MET A 235 20.54 4.89 -0.63
CA MET A 235 19.99 3.89 -1.58
C MET A 235 19.86 4.41 -3.00
N SER A 236 20.02 5.72 -3.19
CA SER A 236 19.91 6.38 -4.50
C SER A 236 21.24 6.43 -5.27
N LYS A 237 22.31 5.83 -4.72
CA LYS A 237 23.67 5.86 -5.25
C LYS A 237 24.06 4.49 -5.78
#